data_AF-A0A9E3UZS0-F1
#
_entry.id   AF-A0A9E3UZS0-F1
#
_cell.length_a   1.000
_cell.length_b   1.000
_cell.length_c   1.000
_cell.angle_alpha   90.00
_cell.angle_beta   90.00
_cell.angle_gamma   90.00
#
_symmetry.space_group_name_H-M   'P 1'
#
loop_
_entity.id
_entity.type
_entity.pdbx_description
1 polymer ?
#
loop_
_entity_poly.entity_id
_entity_poly.type
_entity_poly.pdbx_seq_one_letter_code
_entity_poly.pdbx_strand_id
1 'polypeptide(L)'
;APPVAPLEKPDRPGETRVEIGGLWQAPARELITLAKELGRLDDLAARVEACEAWNRQDQRGRLALLAMIRAAQGREDEAAACLKDLAPLLAQVGKDDPDWSRWPELLAAASLLDRPKLRAPALALLDFLVKEQIQKGHRGGLWQNWAQHERARALMLASSEAPRLSEHADPRVPGWSRVTLGTAASRGGGRPLPLWTVAQGEAKHAPGHHHDFLYFNTPLRGDFQIDCELTSFGWREGRLSYGGLMVFVLYDRKRYELSHYGRALGGGIIDPPLPEVKDYYPYRLVVRGGKYEAYVGDRKIFERRLSDEPDPWLAIYVRDSLTGGARHLRISGNPTIPDQLHLSSLSDLTGWLAEYYEESIGRPNASWEKRGEEIYGRCLAGATPPTPEPSYAYALAGGIISAQPQSLGVPPGSKQESVLQYHRPMLEDGEIAYEFYYEPGKVLVHPALDRLTFLLAPEGVQIHWMTDDKHDRTGLAPDNATIEPRNRKGPTALPLQANAWNRLVLALKGDTVSLTLNETLVYQRDLELTNQRNFGLFHYADETEVRVRNVVYRGDWPRSLPMDRDLLAAPSGSNGEKP
;
A
#
# COMPACT_ATOMS: atom_id res chain seq x y z
N ALA A 1 -11.45 7.75 -18.76
CA ALA A 1 -10.47 6.65 -18.62
C ALA A 1 -9.28 7.20 -17.86
N PRO A 2 -8.74 6.54 -16.82
CA PRO A 2 -7.36 6.83 -16.47
C PRO A 2 -6.50 6.34 -17.66
N PRO A 3 -5.53 7.14 -18.15
CA PRO A 3 -4.70 6.73 -19.26
C PRO A 3 -3.67 5.75 -18.72
N VAL A 4 -3.68 4.53 -19.22
CA VAL A 4 -2.50 3.67 -19.21
C VAL A 4 -2.39 3.16 -20.64
N ALA A 5 -1.19 3.28 -21.21
CA ALA A 5 -0.86 2.61 -22.45
C ALA A 5 -1.30 1.13 -22.36
N PRO A 6 -1.70 0.49 -23.47
CA PRO A 6 -2.14 -0.90 -23.44
C PRO A 6 -1.00 -1.76 -22.87
N LEU A 7 -1.18 -2.21 -21.63
CA LEU A 7 -0.34 -3.24 -21.03
C LEU A 7 -0.77 -4.56 -21.63
N GLU A 8 0.18 -5.31 -22.20
CA GLU A 8 -0.09 -6.66 -22.70
C GLU A 8 -0.63 -7.53 -21.56
N LYS A 9 -1.80 -8.14 -21.75
CA LYS A 9 -2.34 -9.14 -20.83
C LYS A 9 -1.37 -10.33 -20.83
N PRO A 10 -0.81 -10.76 -19.68
CA PRO A 10 -0.06 -12.00 -19.65
C PRO A 10 -0.98 -13.20 -19.87
N ASP A 11 -0.37 -14.31 -20.28
CA ASP A 11 -1.02 -15.50 -20.83
C ASP A 11 -1.91 -16.29 -19.84
N ARG A 12 -2.07 -15.85 -18.58
CA ARG A 12 -2.81 -16.60 -17.55
C ARG A 12 -3.95 -15.78 -16.92
N PRO A 13 -5.21 -16.26 -17.01
CA PRO A 13 -6.34 -15.67 -16.29
C PRO A 13 -6.09 -15.68 -14.77
N GLY A 14 -6.33 -14.54 -14.10
CA GLY A 14 -6.22 -14.43 -12.63
C GLY A 14 -4.83 -14.11 -12.07
N GLU A 15 -3.79 -13.93 -12.91
CA GLU A 15 -2.40 -13.68 -12.46
C GLU A 15 -1.93 -12.21 -12.61
N THR A 16 -2.77 -11.23 -12.98
CA THR A 16 -2.26 -9.85 -13.19
C THR A 16 -3.07 -8.77 -12.51
N ARG A 17 -2.80 -8.61 -11.21
CA ARG A 17 -2.91 -7.31 -10.57
C ARG A 17 -1.61 -6.55 -10.85
N VAL A 18 -1.69 -5.54 -11.69
CA VAL A 18 -0.58 -4.64 -12.02
C VAL A 18 -0.78 -3.35 -11.27
N GLU A 19 0.07 -3.06 -10.30
CA GLU A 19 0.06 -1.73 -9.72
C GLU A 19 0.78 -0.75 -10.65
N ILE A 20 0.15 0.40 -10.84
CA ILE A 20 0.67 1.49 -11.66
C ILE A 20 0.69 2.78 -10.86
N GLY A 21 1.47 3.74 -11.33
CA GLY A 21 1.76 4.97 -10.58
C GLY A 21 3.19 4.96 -10.07
N GLY A 22 3.58 6.03 -9.38
CA GLY A 22 4.96 6.17 -8.93
C GLY A 22 5.96 6.15 -10.09
N LEU A 23 5.63 6.81 -11.21
CA LEU A 23 6.55 6.99 -12.35
C LEU A 23 7.10 8.41 -12.36
N TRP A 24 8.39 8.53 -12.61
CA TRP A 24 9.09 9.82 -12.75
C TRP A 24 8.60 10.60 -13.97
N GLN A 25 7.85 11.67 -13.72
CA GLN A 25 7.63 12.75 -14.68
C GLN A 25 8.50 13.94 -14.29
N ALA A 26 9.38 14.36 -15.20
CA ALA A 26 10.25 15.50 -14.99
C ALA A 26 10.47 16.23 -16.32
N PRO A 27 10.23 17.55 -16.40
CA PRO A 27 10.46 18.32 -17.62
C PRO A 27 11.89 18.18 -18.16
N ALA A 28 12.88 17.98 -17.27
CA ALA A 28 14.26 17.72 -17.66
C ALA A 28 14.42 16.41 -18.46
N ARG A 29 13.68 15.34 -18.13
CA ARG A 29 13.71 14.08 -18.90
C ARG A 29 13.04 14.24 -20.25
N GLU A 30 11.90 14.91 -20.30
CA GLU A 30 11.18 15.21 -21.54
C GLU A 30 12.03 16.05 -22.51
N LEU A 31 12.72 17.08 -21.98
CA LEU A 31 13.66 17.90 -22.75
C LEU A 31 14.78 17.06 -23.38
N ILE A 32 15.35 16.11 -22.64
CA ILE A 32 16.41 15.23 -23.15
C ILE A 32 15.86 14.26 -24.20
N THR A 33 14.70 13.65 -23.94
CA THR A 33 14.03 12.76 -24.90
C THR A 33 13.77 13.48 -26.21
N LEU A 34 13.18 14.68 -26.16
CA LEU A 34 12.92 15.49 -27.34
C LEU A 34 14.21 15.92 -28.05
N ALA A 35 15.25 16.34 -27.30
CA ALA A 35 16.53 16.69 -27.89
C ALA A 35 17.18 15.48 -28.59
N LYS A 36 17.02 14.26 -28.06
CA LYS A 36 17.47 13.03 -28.70
C LYS A 36 16.71 12.77 -30.00
N GLU A 37 15.39 12.85 -29.98
CA GLU A 37 14.54 12.66 -31.16
C GLU A 37 14.85 13.65 -32.28
N LEU A 38 15.19 14.90 -31.92
CA LEU A 38 15.55 15.95 -32.87
C LEU A 38 17.04 15.93 -33.29
N GLY A 39 17.87 15.04 -32.73
CA GLY A 39 19.31 15.01 -33.00
C GLY A 39 20.07 16.24 -32.45
N ARG A 40 19.59 16.86 -31.37
CA ARG A 40 20.09 18.11 -30.80
C ARG A 40 20.68 17.95 -29.39
N LEU A 41 21.14 16.76 -29.03
CA LEU A 41 21.76 16.53 -27.71
C LEU A 41 23.03 17.35 -27.50
N ASP A 42 23.84 17.54 -28.54
CA ASP A 42 25.08 18.34 -28.45
C ASP A 42 24.77 19.83 -28.26
N ASP A 43 23.80 20.38 -29.01
CA ASP A 43 23.29 21.74 -28.81
C ASP A 43 22.77 21.94 -27.38
N LEU A 44 21.98 20.98 -26.88
CA LEU A 44 21.42 21.03 -25.54
C LEU A 44 22.55 21.01 -24.49
N ALA A 45 23.53 20.10 -24.64
CA ALA A 45 24.66 20.02 -23.73
C ALA A 45 25.44 21.35 -23.69
N ALA A 46 25.79 21.91 -24.86
CA ALA A 46 26.54 23.16 -24.94
C ALA A 46 25.79 24.33 -24.28
N ARG A 47 24.46 24.40 -24.45
CA ARG A 47 23.62 25.40 -23.80
C ARG A 47 23.59 25.25 -22.28
N VAL A 48 23.50 24.02 -21.78
CA VAL A 48 23.52 23.75 -20.34
C VAL A 48 24.89 24.04 -19.74
N GLU A 49 25.98 23.71 -20.43
CA GLU A 49 27.35 24.05 -20.00
C GLU A 49 27.60 25.55 -19.93
N ALA A 50 27.11 26.29 -20.94
CA ALA A 50 27.23 27.74 -21.00
C ALA A 50 26.29 28.47 -20.01
N CYS A 51 25.32 27.77 -19.40
CA CYS A 51 24.39 28.36 -18.45
C CYS A 51 25.14 28.77 -17.18
N GLU A 52 25.02 30.04 -16.81
CA GLU A 52 25.57 30.57 -15.56
C GLU A 52 24.80 29.99 -14.37
N ALA A 53 25.52 29.47 -13.37
CA ALA A 53 24.93 29.01 -12.12
C ALA A 53 24.98 30.14 -11.10
N TRP A 54 23.83 30.76 -10.80
CA TRP A 54 23.78 31.92 -9.91
C TRP A 54 23.84 31.54 -8.43
N ASN A 55 23.52 30.29 -8.12
CA ASN A 55 23.58 29.77 -6.76
C ASN A 55 24.00 28.29 -6.75
N ARG A 56 24.18 27.72 -5.56
CA ARG A 56 24.60 26.31 -5.38
C ARG A 56 23.57 25.32 -5.93
N GLN A 57 22.28 25.64 -5.87
CA GLN A 57 21.24 24.79 -6.43
C GLN A 57 21.32 24.75 -7.95
N ASP A 58 21.56 25.88 -8.62
CA ASP A 58 21.74 25.93 -10.07
C ASP A 58 22.96 25.11 -10.49
N GLN A 59 24.05 25.17 -9.70
CA GLN A 59 25.24 24.36 -9.95
C GLN A 59 24.93 22.85 -9.91
N ARG A 60 24.18 22.41 -8.90
CA ARG A 60 23.74 21.01 -8.75
C ARG A 60 22.77 20.62 -9.86
N GLY A 61 21.79 21.48 -10.17
CA GLY A 61 20.84 21.30 -11.27
C GLY A 61 21.53 21.15 -12.63
N ARG A 62 22.52 22.01 -12.92
CA ARG A 62 23.31 21.96 -14.14
C ARG A 62 24.08 20.65 -14.27
N LEU A 63 24.78 20.22 -13.22
CA LEU A 63 25.53 18.95 -13.23
C LEU A 63 24.61 17.73 -13.35
N ALA A 64 23.48 17.72 -12.65
CA ALA A 64 22.48 16.66 -12.76
C ALA A 64 21.92 16.53 -14.18
N LEU A 65 21.58 17.67 -14.80
CA LEU A 65 21.10 17.71 -16.18
C LEU A 65 22.18 17.26 -17.18
N LEU A 66 23.43 17.69 -17.00
CA LEU A 66 24.56 17.24 -17.82
C LEU A 66 24.79 15.74 -17.69
N ALA A 67 24.73 15.17 -16.48
CA ALA A 67 24.87 13.72 -16.29
C ALA A 67 23.86 12.94 -17.16
N MET A 68 22.60 13.38 -17.16
CA MET A 68 21.56 12.75 -17.96
C MET A 68 21.75 12.95 -19.48
N ILE A 69 22.17 14.15 -19.91
CA ILE A 69 22.46 14.44 -21.34
C ILE A 69 23.65 13.62 -21.84
N ARG A 70 24.76 13.59 -21.09
CA ARG A 70 25.97 12.81 -21.44
C ARG A 70 25.66 11.34 -21.57
N ALA A 71 24.86 10.79 -20.66
CA ALA A 71 24.38 9.42 -20.77
C ALA A 71 23.47 9.19 -21.99
N ALA A 72 22.65 10.18 -22.40
CA ALA A 72 21.84 10.11 -23.62
C ALA A 72 22.69 10.17 -24.90
N GLN A 73 23.85 10.84 -24.87
CA GLN A 73 24.86 10.88 -25.94
C GLN A 73 25.73 9.62 -26.02
N GLY A 74 25.57 8.65 -25.09
CA GLY A 74 26.46 7.49 -24.98
C GLY A 74 27.82 7.79 -24.32
N ARG A 75 28.00 8.99 -23.76
CA ARG A 75 29.21 9.44 -23.04
C ARG A 75 29.10 9.05 -21.56
N GLU A 76 29.02 7.75 -21.29
CA GLU A 76 28.74 7.22 -19.94
C GLU A 76 29.84 7.56 -18.91
N ASP A 77 31.12 7.58 -19.30
CA ASP A 77 32.21 7.93 -18.38
C ASP A 77 32.10 9.38 -17.88
N GLU A 78 31.67 10.29 -18.76
CA GLU A 78 31.43 11.69 -18.40
C GLU A 78 30.16 11.84 -17.54
N ALA A 79 29.12 11.06 -17.82
CA ALA A 79 27.93 11.02 -16.96
C ALA A 79 28.29 10.53 -15.55
N ALA A 80 29.14 9.50 -15.44
CA ALA A 80 29.63 9.00 -14.15
C ALA A 80 30.47 10.05 -13.41
N ALA A 81 31.30 10.82 -14.12
CA ALA A 81 32.03 11.94 -13.53
C ALA A 81 31.08 13.02 -12.97
N CYS A 82 30.06 13.42 -13.73
CA CYS A 82 29.05 14.37 -13.25
C CYS A 82 28.32 13.85 -11.99
N LEU A 83 27.93 12.57 -11.95
CA LEU A 83 27.31 11.97 -10.75
C LEU A 83 28.23 12.02 -9.52
N LYS A 84 29.53 11.76 -9.72
CA LYS A 84 30.53 11.82 -8.66
C LYS A 84 30.72 13.25 -8.14
N ASP A 85 30.72 14.23 -9.04
CA ASP A 85 30.90 15.65 -8.70
C ASP A 85 29.69 16.27 -7.99
N LEU A 86 28.51 15.64 -8.05
CA LEU A 86 27.34 16.05 -7.28
C LEU A 86 27.51 15.79 -5.77
N ALA A 87 28.17 14.72 -5.36
CA ALA A 87 28.31 14.35 -3.95
C ALA A 87 28.92 15.46 -3.05
N PRO A 88 30.05 16.09 -3.40
CA PRO A 88 30.62 17.18 -2.58
C PRO A 88 29.75 18.44 -2.53
N LEU A 89 28.89 18.68 -3.53
CA LEU A 89 27.94 19.79 -3.53
C LEU A 89 26.73 19.47 -2.65
N LEU A 90 26.25 18.23 -2.71
CA LEU A 90 25.16 17.74 -1.88
C LEU A 90 25.53 17.74 -0.38
N ALA A 91 26.80 17.51 -0.05
CA ALA A 91 27.31 17.61 1.32
C ALA A 91 27.10 19.00 1.96
N GLN A 92 26.95 20.04 1.13
CA GLN A 92 26.75 21.42 1.58
C GLN A 92 25.28 21.79 1.75
N VAL A 93 24.35 20.89 1.40
CA VAL A 93 22.92 21.07 1.59
C VAL A 93 22.60 20.80 3.07
N GLY A 94 22.17 21.84 3.76
CA GLY A 94 21.86 21.83 5.19
C GLY A 94 20.59 21.05 5.51
N LYS A 95 20.40 20.77 6.81
CA LYS A 95 19.19 20.14 7.34
C LYS A 95 17.92 20.96 7.05
N ASP A 96 18.03 22.29 7.05
CA ASP A 96 16.90 23.21 6.94
C ASP A 96 16.62 23.67 5.49
N ASP A 97 17.43 23.26 4.50
CA ASP A 97 17.16 23.58 3.10
C ASP A 97 15.87 22.88 2.62
N PRO A 98 15.04 23.55 1.80
CA PRO A 98 13.71 23.06 1.45
C PRO A 98 13.75 21.86 0.49
N ASP A 99 12.75 20.98 0.59
CA ASP A 99 12.70 19.72 -0.15
C ASP A 99 12.77 19.89 -1.67
N TRP A 100 12.16 20.93 -2.23
CA TRP A 100 12.18 21.20 -3.67
C TRP A 100 13.61 21.42 -4.22
N SER A 101 14.58 21.80 -3.36
CA SER A 101 15.98 21.99 -3.75
C SER A 101 16.80 20.69 -3.81
N ARG A 102 16.23 19.54 -3.42
CA ARG A 102 16.94 18.25 -3.24
C ARG A 102 16.75 17.26 -4.38
N TRP A 103 15.89 17.61 -5.33
CA TRP A 103 15.54 16.75 -6.46
C TRP A 103 16.63 16.54 -7.53
N PRO A 104 17.59 17.47 -7.78
CA PRO A 104 18.54 17.29 -8.87
C PRO A 104 19.33 15.98 -8.82
N GLU A 105 19.91 15.65 -7.67
CA GLU A 105 20.75 14.46 -7.48
C GLU A 105 19.93 13.18 -7.58
N LEU A 106 18.75 13.19 -6.97
CA LEU A 106 17.83 12.06 -6.99
C LEU A 106 17.36 11.78 -8.43
N LEU A 107 16.93 12.81 -9.17
CA LEU A 107 16.48 12.66 -10.55
C LEU A 107 17.59 12.15 -11.46
N ALA A 108 18.82 12.68 -11.32
CA ALA A 108 19.96 12.22 -12.10
C ALA A 108 20.33 10.77 -11.78
N ALA A 109 20.43 10.39 -10.51
CA ALA A 109 20.75 9.01 -10.14
C ALA A 109 19.68 8.02 -10.63
N ALA A 110 18.40 8.30 -10.33
CA ALA A 110 17.27 7.45 -10.72
C ALA A 110 17.19 7.25 -12.25
N SER A 111 17.36 8.32 -13.03
CA SER A 111 17.29 8.28 -14.50
C SER A 111 18.41 7.48 -15.16
N LEU A 112 19.45 7.11 -14.41
CA LEU A 112 20.65 6.46 -14.92
C LEU A 112 20.81 5.00 -14.46
N LEU A 113 19.94 4.50 -13.56
CA LEU A 113 20.00 3.14 -13.03
C LEU A 113 19.85 2.03 -14.08
N ASP A 114 19.12 2.29 -15.17
CA ASP A 114 18.93 1.28 -16.21
C ASP A 114 20.19 1.04 -17.06
N ARG A 115 21.19 1.94 -16.96
CA ARG A 115 22.47 1.81 -17.66
C ARG A 115 23.49 1.06 -16.78
N PRO A 116 23.92 -0.16 -17.16
CA PRO A 116 24.78 -0.99 -16.29
C PRO A 116 26.06 -0.30 -15.80
N LYS A 117 26.75 0.47 -16.67
CA LYS A 117 27.98 1.20 -16.27
C LYS A 117 27.73 2.32 -15.25
N LEU A 118 26.52 2.85 -15.20
CA LEU A 118 26.16 3.97 -14.31
C LEU A 118 25.50 3.53 -13.00
N ARG A 119 25.15 2.24 -12.85
CA ARG A 119 24.53 1.72 -11.62
C ARG A 119 25.35 1.99 -10.37
N ALA A 120 26.65 1.68 -10.41
CA ALA A 120 27.54 1.88 -9.28
C ALA A 120 27.68 3.36 -8.85
N PRO A 121 27.98 4.32 -9.75
CA PRO A 121 28.03 5.73 -9.38
C PRO A 121 26.66 6.30 -8.96
N ALA A 122 25.56 5.87 -9.60
CA ALA A 122 24.21 6.27 -9.20
C ALA A 122 23.85 5.75 -7.79
N LEU A 123 24.14 4.47 -7.51
CA LEU A 123 23.96 3.88 -6.18
C LEU A 123 24.78 4.62 -5.12
N ALA A 124 26.03 4.99 -5.42
CA ALA A 124 26.87 5.75 -4.48
C ALA A 124 26.25 7.12 -4.12
N LEU A 125 25.66 7.82 -5.10
CA LEU A 125 24.96 9.08 -4.86
C LEU A 125 23.67 8.88 -4.05
N LEU A 126 22.88 7.84 -4.34
CA LEU A 126 21.68 7.47 -3.60
C LEU A 126 22.00 7.04 -2.15
N ASP A 127 23.07 6.28 -1.95
CA ASP A 127 23.60 5.93 -0.63
C ASP A 127 23.96 7.19 0.17
N PHE A 128 24.62 8.17 -0.47
CA PHE A 128 24.96 9.43 0.16
C PHE A 128 23.71 10.23 0.54
N LEU A 129 22.73 10.34 -0.36
CA LEU A 129 21.43 10.98 -0.09
C LEU A 129 20.77 10.38 1.16
N VAL A 130 20.67 9.05 1.23
CA VAL A 130 20.02 8.40 2.38
C VAL A 130 20.83 8.57 3.67
N LYS A 131 22.15 8.34 3.64
CA LYS A 131 22.98 8.40 4.86
C LYS A 131 23.14 9.83 5.39
N GLU A 132 23.44 10.78 4.52
CA GLU A 132 23.82 12.14 4.93
C GLU A 132 22.62 13.07 5.08
N GLN A 133 21.57 12.90 4.27
CA GLN A 133 20.43 13.81 4.28
C GLN A 133 19.22 13.26 5.03
N ILE A 134 19.01 11.94 5.08
CA ILE A 134 17.84 11.33 5.74
C ILE A 134 18.21 10.77 7.12
N GLN A 135 19.25 9.94 7.24
CA GLN A 135 19.59 9.30 8.52
C GLN A 135 20.20 10.28 9.55
N LYS A 136 20.82 11.37 9.11
CA LYS A 136 21.43 12.39 9.99
C LYS A 136 20.53 13.58 10.31
N GLY A 137 19.35 13.68 9.69
CA GLY A 137 18.39 14.75 9.94
C GLY A 137 17.01 14.24 9.58
N HIS A 138 16.08 14.21 10.54
CA HIS A 138 14.72 13.72 10.32
C HIS A 138 14.07 14.52 9.18
N ARG A 139 13.85 13.86 8.05
CA ARG A 139 13.09 14.37 6.92
C ARG A 139 11.97 13.39 6.65
N GLY A 140 10.84 13.91 6.19
CA GLY A 140 9.63 13.18 5.82
C GLY A 140 9.27 13.44 4.36
N GLY A 141 8.14 12.89 3.91
CA GLY A 141 7.48 13.31 2.68
C GLY A 141 8.00 12.67 1.39
N LEU A 142 7.55 13.20 0.25
CA LEU A 142 7.65 12.55 -1.05
C LEU A 142 9.10 12.30 -1.50
N TRP A 143 9.97 13.30 -1.34
CA TRP A 143 11.38 13.19 -1.75
C TRP A 143 12.11 12.07 -1.01
N GLN A 144 11.86 11.92 0.30
CA GLN A 144 12.49 10.87 1.11
C GLN A 144 12.07 9.48 0.61
N ASN A 145 10.77 9.27 0.39
CA ASN A 145 10.23 8.00 -0.10
C ASN A 145 10.89 7.62 -1.42
N TRP A 146 10.99 8.56 -2.36
CA TRP A 146 11.68 8.34 -3.64
C TRP A 146 13.18 8.08 -3.47
N ALA A 147 13.89 8.82 -2.63
CA ALA A 147 15.32 8.60 -2.41
C ALA A 147 15.62 7.20 -1.87
N GLN A 148 14.82 6.73 -0.90
CA GLN A 148 14.99 5.39 -0.35
C GLN A 148 14.52 4.30 -1.31
N HIS A 149 13.43 4.52 -2.05
CA HIS A 149 12.94 3.61 -3.09
C HIS A 149 13.99 3.40 -4.19
N GLU A 150 14.50 4.48 -4.78
CA GLU A 150 15.50 4.42 -5.85
C GLU A 150 16.82 3.80 -5.37
N ARG A 151 17.21 4.05 -4.12
CA ARG A 151 18.34 3.36 -3.50
C ARG A 151 18.12 1.84 -3.44
N ALA A 152 16.93 1.41 -3.02
CA ALA A 152 16.60 -0.01 -2.93
C ALA A 152 16.54 -0.65 -4.34
N ARG A 153 15.95 0.04 -5.31
CA ARG A 153 15.97 -0.33 -6.72
C ARG A 153 17.40 -0.51 -7.25
N ALA A 154 18.28 0.45 -6.95
CA ALA A 154 19.69 0.38 -7.33
C ALA A 154 20.42 -0.82 -6.72
N LEU A 155 20.15 -1.15 -5.45
CA LEU A 155 20.69 -2.34 -4.78
C LEU A 155 20.16 -3.64 -5.42
N MET A 156 18.87 -3.68 -5.80
CA MET A 156 18.30 -4.81 -6.53
C MET A 156 18.96 -4.98 -7.90
N LEU A 157 19.12 -3.91 -8.68
CA LEU A 157 19.76 -3.94 -10.00
C LEU A 157 21.25 -4.30 -9.96
N ALA A 158 21.91 -4.09 -8.82
CA ALA A 158 23.28 -4.48 -8.57
C ALA A 158 23.41 -5.94 -8.10
N SER A 159 22.31 -6.58 -7.68
CA SER A 159 22.32 -7.98 -7.26
C SER A 159 22.31 -8.92 -8.47
N SER A 160 22.83 -10.14 -8.30
CA SER A 160 22.79 -11.19 -9.34
C SER A 160 21.37 -11.70 -9.64
N GLU A 161 20.34 -11.18 -8.95
CA GLU A 161 18.94 -11.58 -9.07
C GLU A 161 18.11 -10.57 -9.89
N ALA A 162 18.72 -9.47 -10.35
CA ALA A 162 18.10 -8.36 -11.08
C ALA A 162 17.14 -8.72 -12.24
N PRO A 163 17.34 -9.79 -13.05
CA PRO A 163 16.46 -10.08 -14.18
C PRO A 163 15.09 -10.68 -13.82
N ARG A 164 14.85 -11.07 -12.56
CA ARG A 164 13.68 -11.91 -12.18
C ARG A 164 12.50 -11.15 -11.58
N LEU A 165 12.66 -9.86 -11.29
CA LEU A 165 11.67 -9.05 -10.58
C LEU A 165 11.29 -7.84 -11.44
N SER A 166 10.05 -7.82 -11.94
CA SER A 166 9.46 -6.57 -12.44
C SER A 166 8.92 -5.78 -11.26
N GLU A 167 9.25 -4.50 -11.18
CA GLU A 167 8.86 -3.56 -10.11
C GLU A 167 7.34 -3.47 -9.87
N HIS A 168 6.55 -3.84 -10.89
CA HIS A 168 5.09 -3.75 -10.89
C HIS A 168 4.37 -5.09 -10.64
N ALA A 169 5.10 -6.22 -10.58
CA ALA A 169 4.47 -7.52 -10.38
C ALA A 169 4.60 -8.01 -8.94
N ASP A 170 3.70 -8.90 -8.56
CA ASP A 170 3.78 -9.60 -7.29
C ASP A 170 5.11 -10.37 -7.18
N PRO A 171 5.76 -10.34 -6.00
CA PRO A 171 6.95 -11.14 -5.76
C PRO A 171 6.59 -12.61 -5.99
N ARG A 172 7.41 -13.32 -6.77
CA ARG A 172 7.16 -14.73 -7.16
C ARG A 172 7.45 -15.71 -6.02
N VAL A 173 6.74 -15.57 -4.91
CA VAL A 173 6.86 -16.42 -3.73
C VAL A 173 5.56 -17.22 -3.57
N PRO A 174 5.60 -18.55 -3.73
CA PRO A 174 4.40 -19.36 -3.61
C PRO A 174 3.69 -19.16 -2.28
N GLY A 175 2.38 -18.88 -2.35
CA GLY A 175 1.54 -18.69 -1.16
C GLY A 175 1.62 -17.32 -0.51
N TRP A 176 2.34 -16.37 -1.11
CA TRP A 176 2.38 -14.98 -0.65
C TRP A 176 1.97 -14.02 -1.75
N SER A 177 1.32 -12.93 -1.37
CA SER A 177 0.95 -11.86 -2.28
C SER A 177 1.27 -10.51 -1.69
N ARG A 178 1.82 -9.62 -2.52
CA ARG A 178 2.02 -8.23 -2.15
C ARG A 178 0.68 -7.52 -2.11
N VAL A 179 0.52 -6.66 -1.11
CA VAL A 179 -0.63 -5.79 -0.96
C VAL A 179 -0.14 -4.42 -0.50
N THR A 180 -0.45 -3.42 -1.30
CA THR A 180 -0.14 -2.01 -1.03
C THR A 180 -1.44 -1.31 -0.69
N LEU A 181 -1.59 -0.83 0.54
CA LEU A 181 -2.74 -0.01 0.92
C LEU A 181 -2.32 1.46 0.90
N GLY A 182 -2.60 2.10 -0.23
CA GLY A 182 -2.42 3.53 -0.42
C GLY A 182 -3.59 4.35 0.10
N THR A 183 -3.30 5.55 0.59
CA THR A 183 -4.30 6.61 0.82
C THR A 183 -4.43 7.51 -0.41
N ALA A 184 -5.51 8.28 -0.49
CA ALA A 184 -5.70 9.33 -1.48
C ALA A 184 -4.49 10.29 -1.57
N ALA A 185 -3.96 10.70 -0.42
CA ALA A 185 -2.77 11.53 -0.34
C ALA A 185 -1.51 10.85 -0.89
N SER A 186 -1.30 9.57 -0.54
CA SER A 186 -0.12 8.81 -1.00
C SER A 186 -0.15 8.57 -2.52
N ARG A 187 -1.34 8.29 -3.07
CA ARG A 187 -1.57 7.99 -4.48
C ARG A 187 -1.55 9.26 -5.32
N GLY A 188 -2.32 10.27 -4.95
CA GLY A 188 -2.32 11.58 -5.61
C GLY A 188 -0.98 12.31 -5.48
N GLY A 189 -0.21 12.03 -4.41
CA GLY A 189 1.16 12.50 -4.24
C GLY A 189 2.19 11.84 -5.16
N GLY A 190 1.85 10.72 -5.80
CA GLY A 190 2.76 9.97 -6.67
C GLY A 190 3.89 9.29 -5.92
N ARG A 191 3.60 8.71 -4.74
CA ARG A 191 4.56 7.84 -4.04
C ARG A 191 4.91 6.63 -4.91
N PRO A 192 6.15 6.12 -4.81
CA PRO A 192 6.53 4.91 -5.54
C PRO A 192 5.80 3.69 -5.00
N LEU A 193 5.67 2.65 -5.83
CA LEU A 193 5.15 1.36 -5.40
C LEU A 193 6.19 0.64 -4.53
N PRO A 194 5.77 -0.09 -3.49
CA PRO A 194 6.71 -0.86 -2.68
C PRO A 194 7.31 -2.00 -3.51
N LEU A 195 8.65 -2.10 -3.48
CA LEU A 195 9.35 -3.25 -4.03
C LEU A 195 9.54 -4.30 -2.93
N TRP A 196 9.13 -5.52 -3.21
CA TRP A 196 9.43 -6.68 -2.38
C TRP A 196 10.42 -7.58 -3.09
N THR A 197 11.55 -7.83 -2.44
CA THR A 197 12.52 -8.85 -2.88
C THR A 197 12.43 -10.03 -1.93
N VAL A 198 12.27 -11.23 -2.47
CA VAL A 198 12.28 -12.45 -1.66
C VAL A 198 13.26 -13.44 -2.26
N ALA A 199 14.30 -13.74 -1.49
CA ALA A 199 15.39 -14.60 -1.90
C ALA A 199 16.04 -15.25 -0.70
N GLN A 200 16.53 -16.49 -0.87
CA GLN A 200 17.31 -17.20 0.15
C GLN A 200 16.63 -17.27 1.54
N GLY A 201 15.30 -17.42 1.59
CA GLY A 201 14.56 -17.49 2.86
C GLY A 201 14.31 -16.13 3.52
N GLU A 202 14.52 -15.03 2.80
CA GLU A 202 14.41 -13.66 3.30
C GLU A 202 13.55 -12.80 2.40
N ALA A 203 12.59 -12.08 3.00
CA ALA A 203 11.81 -11.03 2.37
C ALA A 203 12.30 -9.65 2.83
N LYS A 204 12.56 -8.74 1.87
CA LYS A 204 12.93 -7.34 2.11
C LYS A 204 11.99 -6.41 1.35
N HIS A 205 11.58 -5.37 2.04
CA HIS A 205 10.77 -4.26 1.56
C HIS A 205 11.63 -3.05 1.18
N ALA A 206 11.29 -2.42 0.07
CA ALA A 206 11.66 -1.05 -0.23
C ALA A 206 10.45 -0.12 -0.07
N PRO A 207 10.65 1.14 0.36
CA PRO A 207 9.61 2.13 0.55
C PRO A 207 8.59 2.22 -0.57
N GLY A 208 7.33 2.30 -0.15
CA GLY A 208 6.18 2.41 -1.02
C GLY A 208 5.17 3.42 -0.53
N HIS A 209 3.94 2.94 -0.32
CA HIS A 209 2.80 3.76 0.05
C HIS A 209 2.72 3.95 1.58
N HIS A 210 1.58 3.69 2.20
CA HIS A 210 1.37 3.92 3.62
C HIS A 210 1.49 2.63 4.42
N HIS A 211 0.73 1.62 4.01
CA HIS A 211 0.77 0.29 4.60
C HIS A 211 1.08 -0.76 3.53
N ASP A 212 2.28 -1.33 3.60
CA ASP A 212 2.78 -2.28 2.63
C ASP A 212 2.92 -3.65 3.29
N PHE A 213 2.31 -4.66 2.67
CA PHE A 213 2.22 -6.00 3.21
C PHE A 213 2.71 -7.04 2.22
N LEU A 214 3.24 -8.13 2.77
CA LEU A 214 3.30 -9.43 2.12
C LEU A 214 2.37 -10.35 2.89
N TYR A 215 1.17 -10.60 2.37
CA TYR A 215 0.16 -11.47 2.98
C TYR A 215 0.44 -12.93 2.65
N PHE A 216 0.26 -13.81 3.64
CA PHE A 216 0.14 -15.22 3.39
C PHE A 216 -1.27 -15.53 2.88
N ASN A 217 -1.37 -16.24 1.76
CA ASN A 217 -2.62 -16.37 1.01
C ASN A 217 -3.65 -17.29 1.69
N THR A 218 -3.26 -17.98 2.75
CA THR A 218 -4.13 -18.92 3.46
C THR A 218 -4.52 -18.36 4.84
N PRO A 219 -5.83 -18.22 5.15
CA PRO A 219 -6.27 -17.77 6.46
C PRO A 219 -6.01 -18.86 7.51
N LEU A 220 -5.58 -18.44 8.70
CA LEU A 220 -5.19 -19.33 9.80
C LEU A 220 -6.12 -19.18 11.01
N ARG A 221 -6.42 -20.30 11.64
CA ARG A 221 -7.19 -20.47 12.88
C ARG A 221 -6.54 -21.54 13.75
N GLY A 222 -7.09 -21.77 14.93
CA GLY A 222 -6.64 -22.84 15.83
C GLY A 222 -5.35 -22.51 16.58
N ASP A 223 -4.63 -23.56 16.98
CA ASP A 223 -3.44 -23.45 17.83
C ASP A 223 -2.17 -23.65 16.99
N PHE A 224 -1.36 -22.62 16.85
CA PHE A 224 -0.15 -22.66 16.05
C PHE A 224 0.92 -21.67 16.55
N GLN A 225 2.12 -21.80 15.99
CA GLN A 225 3.24 -20.91 16.26
C GLN A 225 3.86 -20.46 14.94
N ILE A 226 4.31 -19.20 14.91
CA ILE A 226 5.14 -18.64 13.85
C ILE A 226 6.50 -18.29 14.45
N ASP A 227 7.57 -18.83 13.86
CA ASP A 227 8.95 -18.48 14.19
C ASP A 227 9.57 -17.75 13.01
N CYS A 228 10.27 -16.65 13.26
CA CYS A 228 11.00 -15.90 12.24
C CYS A 228 12.09 -15.03 12.87
N GLU A 229 12.89 -14.38 12.02
CA GLU A 229 13.69 -13.23 12.42
C GLU A 229 13.18 -11.98 11.72
N LEU A 230 12.98 -10.89 12.47
CA LEU A 230 12.57 -9.60 11.93
C LEU A 230 13.75 -8.66 11.85
N THR A 231 13.78 -7.80 10.83
CA THR A 231 14.76 -6.71 10.73
C THR A 231 14.62 -5.74 11.91
N SER A 232 15.75 -5.26 12.41
CA SER A 232 15.82 -4.39 13.59
C SER A 232 15.68 -2.90 13.27
N PHE A 233 16.30 -2.04 14.07
CA PHE A 233 16.09 -0.59 14.09
C PHE A 233 16.86 0.18 13.03
N GLY A 234 16.60 1.48 12.94
CA GLY A 234 17.31 2.39 12.03
C GLY A 234 16.58 2.53 10.72
N TRP A 235 15.25 2.67 10.79
CA TRP A 235 14.36 2.80 9.64
C TRP A 235 14.23 1.51 8.82
N ARG A 236 14.42 0.37 9.49
CA ARG A 236 14.42 -0.98 8.93
C ARG A 236 13.43 -1.90 9.64
N GLU A 237 12.48 -1.36 10.40
CA GLU A 237 11.66 -2.16 11.29
C GLU A 237 10.62 -2.98 10.51
N GLY A 238 10.81 -4.29 10.44
CA GLY A 238 9.86 -5.26 9.90
C GLY A 238 8.95 -5.81 11.00
N ARG A 239 7.71 -6.18 10.66
CA ARG A 239 6.70 -6.62 11.63
C ARG A 239 5.92 -7.82 11.13
N LEU A 240 5.43 -8.61 12.07
CA LEU A 240 4.50 -9.70 11.79
C LEU A 240 3.09 -9.30 12.26
N SER A 241 2.09 -9.55 11.42
CA SER A 241 0.69 -9.32 11.74
C SER A 241 -0.11 -10.61 11.77
N TYR A 242 -0.97 -10.75 12.79
CA TYR A 242 -2.01 -11.80 12.88
C TYR A 242 -3.08 -11.37 13.89
N GLY A 243 -4.33 -11.79 13.72
CA GLY A 243 -5.42 -11.39 14.63
C GLY A 243 -5.74 -9.91 14.54
N GLY A 244 -5.35 -9.28 13.42
CA GLY A 244 -5.39 -7.85 13.20
C GLY A 244 -4.37 -7.08 14.02
N LEU A 245 -3.48 -7.76 14.75
CA LEU A 245 -2.50 -7.15 15.64
C LEU A 245 -1.11 -7.13 15.04
N MET A 246 -0.34 -6.12 15.43
CA MET A 246 1.10 -6.05 15.25
C MET A 246 1.74 -5.59 16.56
N VAL A 247 2.80 -6.28 17.00
CA VAL A 247 3.60 -5.91 18.18
C VAL A 247 4.95 -5.37 17.72
N PHE A 248 5.29 -4.17 18.16
CA PHE A 248 6.41 -3.38 17.70
C PHE A 248 7.43 -3.33 18.82
N VAL A 249 8.67 -3.76 18.64
CA VAL A 249 9.73 -3.43 19.60
C VAL A 249 10.27 -2.04 19.25
N LEU A 250 10.37 -1.14 20.22
CA LEU A 250 10.96 0.18 19.99
C LEU A 250 12.49 0.14 20.06
N TYR A 251 13.14 1.08 19.36
CA TYR A 251 14.60 1.19 19.25
C TYR A 251 15.32 1.33 20.58
N ASP A 252 14.64 1.83 21.61
CA ASP A 252 15.17 1.93 22.97
C ASP A 252 15.28 0.58 23.69
N ARG A 253 14.68 -0.49 23.12
CA ARG A 253 14.62 -1.86 23.64
C ARG A 253 13.92 -2.00 24.99
N LYS A 254 13.26 -0.94 25.44
CA LYS A 254 12.60 -0.83 26.75
C LYS A 254 11.09 -0.83 26.63
N ARG A 255 10.56 -0.71 25.43
CA ARG A 255 9.13 -0.58 25.18
C ARG A 255 8.73 -1.38 23.95
N TYR A 256 7.46 -1.77 23.95
CA TYR A 256 6.78 -2.20 22.74
C TYR A 256 5.56 -1.32 22.47
N GLU A 257 5.18 -1.21 21.21
CA GLU A 257 3.90 -0.63 20.79
C GLU A 257 2.99 -1.71 20.19
N LEU A 258 1.70 -1.42 20.16
CA LEU A 258 0.66 -2.24 19.57
C LEU A 258 -0.07 -1.41 18.53
N SER A 259 -0.37 -2.03 17.40
CA SER A 259 -1.25 -1.42 16.42
C SER A 259 -2.21 -2.46 15.81
N HIS A 260 -3.36 -1.96 15.37
CA HIS A 260 -4.17 -2.58 14.33
C HIS A 260 -3.72 -2.07 12.96
N TYR A 261 -4.30 -2.62 11.89
CA TYR A 261 -4.21 -2.00 10.57
C TYR A 261 -4.76 -0.56 10.69
N GLY A 262 -3.90 0.41 10.42
CA GLY A 262 -4.22 1.83 10.44
C GLY A 262 -4.46 2.52 11.80
N ARG A 263 -4.31 1.82 12.94
CA ARG A 263 -4.64 2.37 14.27
C ARG A 263 -3.63 2.00 15.33
N ALA A 264 -3.16 2.98 16.11
CA ALA A 264 -2.36 2.72 17.30
C ALA A 264 -3.24 2.25 18.47
N LEU A 265 -2.78 1.25 19.23
CA LEU A 265 -3.47 0.69 20.39
C LEU A 265 -2.73 0.94 21.71
N GLY A 266 -1.66 1.72 21.68
CA GLY A 266 -0.80 1.99 22.82
C GLY A 266 0.44 1.09 22.81
N GLY A 267 0.94 0.76 24.00
CA GLY A 267 2.18 0.01 24.17
C GLY A 267 2.41 -0.43 25.60
N GLY A 268 3.56 -1.04 25.86
CA GLY A 268 3.96 -1.49 27.18
C GLY A 268 5.46 -1.41 27.41
N ILE A 269 5.87 -1.70 28.65
CA ILE A 269 7.27 -1.67 29.08
C ILE A 269 7.84 -3.09 28.98
N ILE A 270 9.07 -3.17 28.48
CA ILE A 270 9.91 -4.36 28.50
C ILE A 270 10.94 -4.16 29.61
N ASP A 271 10.69 -4.76 30.79
CA ASP A 271 11.58 -4.67 31.97
C ASP A 271 12.03 -6.07 32.43
N PRO A 272 13.36 -6.38 32.47
CA PRO A 272 14.50 -5.51 32.08
C PRO A 272 14.49 -5.12 30.58
N PRO A 273 15.32 -4.20 30.09
CA PRO A 273 15.41 -3.94 28.64
C PRO A 273 15.84 -5.18 27.85
N LEU A 274 15.46 -5.30 26.57
CA LEU A 274 15.98 -6.37 25.71
C LEU A 274 17.50 -6.22 25.50
N PRO A 275 18.23 -7.34 25.33
CA PRO A 275 19.65 -7.31 24.99
C PRO A 275 19.87 -6.58 23.66
N GLU A 276 21.12 -6.27 23.34
CA GLU A 276 21.46 -5.62 22.08
C GLU A 276 21.05 -6.51 20.91
N VAL A 277 20.35 -5.93 19.94
CA VAL A 277 19.91 -6.61 18.71
C VAL A 277 20.79 -6.11 17.57
N LYS A 278 21.25 -7.03 16.72
CA LYS A 278 22.01 -6.71 15.49
C LYS A 278 21.02 -6.33 14.39
N ASP A 279 21.35 -6.61 13.12
CA ASP A 279 20.45 -6.34 11.97
C ASP A 279 19.10 -7.08 12.04
N TYR A 280 19.05 -8.21 12.75
CA TYR A 280 17.86 -9.04 12.95
C TYR A 280 17.72 -9.44 14.42
N TYR A 281 16.50 -9.73 14.83
CA TYR A 281 16.21 -10.35 16.11
C TYR A 281 15.20 -11.50 15.96
N PRO A 282 15.33 -12.57 16.77
CA PRO A 282 14.38 -13.68 16.75
C PRO A 282 13.04 -13.24 17.30
N TYR A 283 11.98 -13.52 16.55
CA TYR A 283 10.60 -13.21 16.92
C TYR A 283 9.74 -14.45 16.80
N ARG A 284 8.93 -14.69 17.83
CA ARG A 284 8.01 -15.82 17.87
C ARG A 284 6.62 -15.35 18.28
N LEU A 285 5.64 -15.73 17.48
CA LEU A 285 4.21 -15.47 17.70
C LEU A 285 3.54 -16.81 18.01
N VAL A 286 2.85 -16.90 19.14
CA VAL A 286 2.12 -18.11 19.54
C VAL A 286 0.64 -17.80 19.63
N VAL A 287 -0.17 -18.61 18.96
CA VAL A 287 -1.63 -18.62 19.09
C VAL A 287 -2.02 -19.93 19.77
N ARG A 288 -2.55 -19.87 20.99
CA ARG A 288 -2.94 -21.07 21.72
C ARG A 288 -4.10 -20.80 22.66
N GLY A 289 -5.15 -21.60 22.60
CA GLY A 289 -6.29 -21.50 23.51
C GLY A 289 -6.95 -20.12 23.47
N GLY A 290 -7.06 -19.52 22.28
CA GLY A 290 -7.64 -18.18 22.09
C GLY A 290 -6.75 -17.02 22.59
N LYS A 291 -5.46 -17.27 22.87
CA LYS A 291 -4.50 -16.23 23.24
C LYS A 291 -3.49 -16.00 22.13
N TYR A 292 -3.10 -14.74 21.98
CA TYR A 292 -1.96 -14.27 21.21
C TYR A 292 -0.82 -13.97 22.19
N GLU A 293 0.36 -14.51 21.93
CA GLU A 293 1.58 -14.19 22.67
C GLU A 293 2.71 -13.83 21.70
N ALA A 294 3.49 -12.81 22.04
CA ALA A 294 4.68 -12.42 21.28
C ALA A 294 5.94 -12.51 22.13
N TYR A 295 7.00 -13.04 21.53
CA TYR A 295 8.29 -13.30 22.14
C TYR A 295 9.41 -12.69 21.31
N VAL A 296 10.43 -12.17 22.00
CA VAL A 296 11.73 -11.84 21.41
C VAL A 296 12.76 -12.79 22.01
N GLY A 297 13.27 -13.70 21.18
CA GLY A 297 13.99 -14.90 21.65
C GLY A 297 13.11 -15.72 22.60
N ASP A 298 13.59 -15.96 23.81
CA ASP A 298 12.86 -16.72 24.84
C ASP A 298 11.98 -15.87 25.74
N ARG A 299 11.97 -14.54 25.55
CA ARG A 299 11.26 -13.64 26.42
C ARG A 299 9.90 -13.25 25.86
N LYS A 300 8.84 -13.57 26.59
CA LYS A 300 7.50 -13.04 26.33
C LYS A 300 7.50 -11.53 26.58
N ILE A 301 7.12 -10.76 25.57
CA ILE A 301 6.98 -9.30 25.67
C ILE A 301 5.53 -8.86 25.67
N PHE A 302 4.60 -9.72 25.21
CA PHE A 302 3.20 -9.38 25.11
C PHE A 302 2.30 -10.62 25.16
N GLU A 303 1.11 -10.48 25.74
CA GLU A 303 0.02 -11.46 25.73
C GLU A 303 -1.32 -10.73 25.63
N ARG A 304 -2.25 -11.26 24.83
CA ARG A 304 -3.64 -10.80 24.78
C ARG A 304 -4.58 -11.93 24.40
N ARG A 305 -5.79 -11.92 24.97
CA ARG A 305 -6.87 -12.77 24.47
C ARG A 305 -7.37 -12.25 23.13
N LEU A 306 -7.51 -13.14 22.15
CA LEU A 306 -8.12 -12.83 20.87
C LEU A 306 -9.65 -12.85 21.01
N SER A 307 -10.36 -12.23 20.07
CA SER A 307 -11.79 -12.47 19.91
C SER A 307 -12.04 -13.95 19.59
N ASP A 308 -13.30 -14.38 19.58
CA ASP A 308 -13.64 -15.75 19.19
C ASP A 308 -13.44 -15.99 17.68
N GLU A 309 -13.51 -14.92 16.88
CA GLU A 309 -13.25 -14.92 15.45
C GLU A 309 -12.19 -13.87 15.07
N PRO A 310 -10.91 -14.03 15.43
CA PRO A 310 -9.88 -13.03 15.14
C PRO A 310 -9.72 -12.75 13.63
N ASP A 311 -9.03 -11.70 13.22
CA ASP A 311 -8.66 -11.60 11.80
C ASP A 311 -7.62 -12.71 11.47
N PRO A 312 -7.88 -13.61 10.50
CA PRO A 312 -7.12 -14.85 10.34
C PRO A 312 -5.85 -14.69 9.49
N TRP A 313 -5.54 -13.48 9.03
CA TRP A 313 -4.49 -13.28 8.04
C TRP A 313 -3.13 -13.09 8.71
N LEU A 314 -2.16 -13.88 8.24
CA LEU A 314 -0.75 -13.68 8.55
C LEU A 314 -0.13 -12.75 7.51
N ALA A 315 0.63 -11.74 7.94
CA ALA A 315 1.36 -10.87 7.02
C ALA A 315 2.70 -10.41 7.58
N ILE A 316 3.66 -10.20 6.68
CA ILE A 316 4.80 -9.33 6.97
C ILE A 316 4.37 -7.92 6.64
N TYR A 317 4.54 -6.99 7.57
CA TYR A 317 4.13 -5.61 7.44
C TYR A 317 5.32 -4.67 7.57
N VAL A 318 5.40 -3.72 6.65
CA VAL A 318 6.33 -2.59 6.70
C VAL A 318 5.54 -1.31 6.44
N ARG A 319 5.91 -0.24 7.15
CA ARG A 319 5.20 1.03 7.10
C ARG A 319 5.96 2.03 6.25
N ASP A 320 5.22 2.81 5.46
CA ASP A 320 5.68 4.06 4.85
C ASP A 320 7.06 3.91 4.17
N SER A 321 8.04 4.68 4.66
CA SER A 321 9.36 4.80 4.07
C SER A 321 10.41 3.88 4.72
N LEU A 322 9.97 2.87 5.45
CA LEU A 322 10.86 1.91 6.11
C LEU A 322 11.35 0.81 5.16
N THR A 323 12.57 0.35 5.41
CA THR A 323 13.26 -0.72 4.65
C THR A 323 13.35 -2.00 5.50
N GLY A 324 12.19 -2.58 5.82
CA GLY A 324 12.07 -3.73 6.73
C GLY A 324 11.91 -5.09 6.04
N GLY A 325 11.78 -6.15 6.83
CA GLY A 325 11.66 -7.50 6.30
C GLY A 325 11.58 -8.58 7.37
N ALA A 326 11.52 -9.82 6.90
CA ALA A 326 11.58 -11.01 7.74
C ALA A 326 12.36 -12.11 7.04
N ARG A 327 12.94 -13.03 7.80
CA ARG A 327 13.59 -14.24 7.26
C ARG A 327 13.34 -15.46 8.14
N HIS A 328 13.58 -16.64 7.58
CA HIS A 328 13.44 -17.92 8.27
C HIS A 328 12.03 -18.14 8.85
N LEU A 329 10.99 -17.73 8.11
CA LEU A 329 9.61 -17.75 8.59
C LEU A 329 9.04 -19.16 8.51
N ARG A 330 8.61 -19.74 9.63
CA ARG A 330 8.06 -21.11 9.71
C ARG A 330 6.76 -21.13 10.50
N ILE A 331 5.87 -22.05 10.12
CA ILE A 331 4.62 -22.33 10.83
C ILE A 331 4.68 -23.74 11.40
N SER A 332 4.35 -23.89 12.68
CA SER A 332 4.27 -25.17 13.39
C SER A 332 2.99 -25.26 14.23
N GLY A 333 2.66 -26.45 14.73
CA GLY A 333 1.45 -26.71 15.53
C GLY A 333 0.30 -27.30 14.72
N ASN A 334 -0.94 -26.98 15.11
CA ASN A 334 -2.17 -27.51 14.51
C ASN A 334 -3.11 -26.38 14.02
N PRO A 335 -2.65 -25.51 13.10
CA PRO A 335 -3.51 -24.51 12.50
C PRO A 335 -4.66 -25.16 11.72
N THR A 336 -5.82 -24.51 11.72
CA THR A 336 -6.96 -24.85 10.87
C THR A 336 -7.20 -23.75 9.84
N ILE A 337 -7.80 -24.11 8.71
CA ILE A 337 -8.15 -23.18 7.64
C ILE A 337 -9.67 -23.03 7.65
N PRO A 338 -10.23 -21.84 7.88
CA PRO A 338 -11.67 -21.65 7.86
C PRO A 338 -12.22 -21.72 6.43
N ASP A 339 -13.49 -22.15 6.29
CA ASP A 339 -14.19 -22.18 5.00
C ASP A 339 -14.84 -20.85 4.61
N GLN A 340 -15.08 -20.00 5.61
CA GLN A 340 -15.66 -18.67 5.45
C GLN A 340 -15.15 -17.76 6.57
N LEU A 341 -15.18 -16.45 6.33
CA LEU A 341 -14.82 -15.42 7.30
C LEU A 341 -16.03 -14.51 7.54
N HIS A 342 -16.30 -14.15 8.79
CA HIS A 342 -17.32 -13.17 9.15
C HIS A 342 -16.65 -11.80 9.36
N LEU A 343 -16.64 -10.96 8.32
CA LEU A 343 -15.89 -9.71 8.34
C LEU A 343 -16.52 -8.64 9.24
N SER A 344 -17.80 -8.79 9.59
CA SER A 344 -18.52 -7.83 10.43
C SER A 344 -18.64 -8.22 11.90
N SER A 345 -18.05 -9.34 12.35
CA SER A 345 -18.23 -9.86 13.73
C SER A 345 -17.42 -9.11 14.79
N LEU A 346 -16.34 -8.44 14.41
CA LEU A 346 -15.48 -7.70 15.35
C LEU A 346 -16.09 -6.36 15.72
N SER A 347 -16.29 -6.12 17.02
CA SER A 347 -16.98 -4.95 17.55
C SER A 347 -16.22 -3.63 17.36
N ASP A 348 -14.92 -3.69 17.13
CA ASP A 348 -14.03 -2.54 16.92
C ASP A 348 -13.70 -2.31 15.44
N LEU A 349 -14.35 -3.05 14.54
CA LEU A 349 -14.05 -3.07 13.10
C LEU A 349 -12.57 -3.41 12.83
N THR A 350 -11.95 -4.27 13.65
CA THR A 350 -10.64 -4.85 13.33
C THR A 350 -10.72 -5.53 11.95
N GLY A 351 -9.74 -5.28 11.10
CA GLY A 351 -9.73 -5.72 9.69
C GLY A 351 -10.31 -4.69 8.71
N TRP A 352 -10.97 -3.63 9.18
CA TRP A 352 -11.44 -2.54 8.32
C TRP A 352 -10.58 -1.29 8.44
N LEU A 353 -10.48 -0.57 7.34
CA LEU A 353 -9.68 0.64 7.16
C LEU A 353 -10.54 1.75 6.57
N ALA A 354 -10.46 2.93 7.16
CA ALA A 354 -11.09 4.15 6.65
C ALA A 354 -10.03 5.19 6.22
N GLU A 355 -8.76 4.77 6.13
CA GLU A 355 -7.61 5.65 5.92
C GLU A 355 -7.48 6.17 4.49
N TYR A 356 -8.19 5.58 3.52
CA TYR A 356 -8.09 6.03 2.13
C TYR A 356 -8.40 7.53 2.02
N TYR A 357 -9.44 8.00 2.71
CA TYR A 357 -9.76 9.43 2.86
C TYR A 357 -9.47 9.99 4.27
N GLU A 358 -8.58 9.34 5.05
CA GLU A 358 -8.22 9.75 6.41
C GLU A 358 -9.42 9.87 7.37
N GLU A 359 -10.43 9.00 7.20
CA GLU A 359 -11.67 9.05 7.94
C GLU A 359 -11.54 8.41 9.33
N SER A 360 -12.40 8.84 10.26
CA SER A 360 -12.41 8.29 11.61
C SER A 360 -13.15 6.95 11.67
N ILE A 361 -12.67 6.01 12.49
CA ILE A 361 -13.22 4.65 12.60
C ILE A 361 -13.25 4.12 14.04
N GLY A 362 -14.32 3.37 14.38
CA GLY A 362 -14.37 2.46 15.54
C GLY A 362 -14.63 3.11 16.89
N ARG A 363 -15.02 4.39 16.93
CA ARG A 363 -15.38 5.14 18.14
C ARG A 363 -16.72 5.84 17.95
N PRO A 364 -17.43 6.21 19.05
CA PRO A 364 -18.68 6.94 18.96
C PRO A 364 -18.57 8.21 18.10
N ASN A 365 -19.49 8.38 17.16
CA ASN A 365 -19.57 9.51 16.21
C ASN A 365 -18.47 9.55 15.15
N ALA A 366 -17.70 8.47 14.99
CA ALA A 366 -16.76 8.33 13.88
C ALA A 366 -17.50 8.32 12.53
N SER A 367 -16.75 8.52 11.43
CA SER A 367 -17.27 8.35 10.07
C SER A 367 -17.79 6.93 9.89
N TRP A 368 -17.05 5.95 10.43
CA TRP A 368 -17.42 4.54 10.44
C TRP A 368 -17.38 3.97 11.86
N GLU A 369 -18.45 3.32 12.28
CA GLU A 369 -18.51 2.71 13.62
C GLU A 369 -19.34 1.43 13.64
N LYS A 370 -19.21 0.67 14.73
CA LYS A 370 -20.05 -0.49 14.98
C LYS A 370 -21.24 -0.09 15.86
N ARG A 371 -22.46 -0.46 15.45
CA ARG A 371 -23.70 -0.28 16.22
C ARG A 371 -24.41 -1.62 16.38
N GLY A 372 -24.09 -2.33 17.46
CA GLY A 372 -24.50 -3.73 17.62
C GLY A 372 -23.94 -4.59 16.48
N GLU A 373 -24.81 -5.26 15.74
CA GLU A 373 -24.42 -6.10 14.59
C GLU A 373 -24.13 -5.29 13.32
N GLU A 374 -24.48 -4.00 13.29
CA GLU A 374 -24.35 -3.15 12.10
C GLU A 374 -22.97 -2.48 12.04
N ILE A 375 -22.36 -2.48 10.85
CA ILE A 375 -21.39 -1.48 10.43
C ILE A 375 -22.20 -0.26 9.98
N TYR A 376 -21.92 0.88 10.58
CA TYR A 376 -22.61 2.14 10.33
C TYR A 376 -21.63 3.15 9.71
N GLY A 377 -22.05 3.78 8.61
CA GLY A 377 -21.36 4.91 7.98
C GLY A 377 -22.20 6.18 8.13
N ARG A 378 -21.56 7.27 8.55
CA ARG A 378 -22.25 8.49 8.97
C ARG A 378 -22.57 9.41 7.80
N CYS A 379 -23.81 9.89 7.72
CA CYS A 379 -24.13 11.07 6.91
C CYS A 379 -23.59 12.35 7.59
N LEU A 380 -22.78 13.11 6.85
CA LEU A 380 -22.12 14.35 7.27
C LEU A 380 -22.90 15.61 6.83
N ALA A 381 -23.99 15.46 6.07
CA ALA A 381 -24.83 16.56 5.64
C ALA A 381 -25.36 17.37 6.84
N GLY A 382 -24.98 18.65 6.92
CA GLY A 382 -25.42 19.55 7.99
C GLY A 382 -24.91 19.18 9.39
N ALA A 383 -23.96 18.24 9.50
CA ALA A 383 -23.37 17.85 10.77
C ALA A 383 -22.23 18.80 11.16
N THR A 384 -22.10 19.08 12.46
CA THR A 384 -20.86 19.66 13.00
C THR A 384 -19.73 18.65 12.73
N PRO A 385 -18.61 19.06 12.09
CA PRO A 385 -17.52 18.14 11.78
C PRO A 385 -17.02 17.51 13.09
N PRO A 386 -16.67 16.21 13.07
CA PRO A 386 -16.02 15.61 14.22
C PRO A 386 -14.75 16.41 14.53
N THR A 387 -14.41 16.56 15.82
CA THR A 387 -13.17 17.20 16.22
C THR A 387 -12.02 16.51 15.49
N PRO A 388 -11.21 17.22 14.69
CA PRO A 388 -10.10 16.60 13.98
C PRO A 388 -9.18 15.98 15.01
N GLU A 389 -8.94 14.68 14.90
CA GLU A 389 -7.98 14.04 15.78
C GLU A 389 -6.57 14.23 15.24
N PRO A 390 -5.58 14.48 16.12
CA PRO A 390 -4.21 14.20 15.74
C PRO A 390 -4.14 12.72 15.37
N SER A 391 -3.84 12.43 14.11
CA SER A 391 -3.49 11.09 13.68
C SER A 391 -2.27 10.65 14.49
N TYR A 392 -2.48 9.91 15.59
CA TYR A 392 -1.41 9.40 16.46
C TYR A 392 -0.42 8.51 15.70
N ALA A 393 -0.80 8.05 14.50
CA ALA A 393 0.09 7.42 13.55
C ALA A 393 1.36 8.26 13.26
N TYR A 394 1.32 9.59 13.37
CA TYR A 394 2.46 10.47 13.00
C TYR A 394 3.39 10.82 14.16
N ALA A 395 2.98 10.66 15.42
CA ALA A 395 3.72 11.21 16.56
C ALA A 395 4.94 10.39 17.01
N LEU A 396 5.04 9.10 16.65
CA LEU A 396 5.98 8.18 17.31
C LEU A 396 7.18 7.75 16.46
N ALA A 397 7.36 8.32 15.26
CA ALA A 397 8.52 8.06 14.39
C ALA A 397 9.08 9.31 13.67
N GLY A 398 8.90 10.51 14.23
CA GLY A 398 9.50 11.74 13.70
C GLY A 398 8.93 12.26 12.38
N GLY A 399 7.72 11.84 12.01
CA GLY A 399 6.97 12.39 10.87
C GLY A 399 6.24 13.68 11.24
N ILE A 400 6.27 14.67 10.35
CA ILE A 400 5.56 15.95 10.51
C ILE A 400 4.06 15.69 10.68
N ILE A 401 3.51 16.19 11.78
CA ILE A 401 2.07 16.26 12.04
C ILE A 401 1.45 17.19 10.99
N SER A 402 0.59 16.66 10.12
CA SER A 402 -0.41 17.49 9.47
C SER A 402 -1.80 16.91 9.74
N ALA A 403 -2.23 16.98 10.99
CA ALA A 403 -3.66 17.07 11.27
C ALA A 403 -4.09 18.47 10.79
N GLN A 404 -4.38 18.60 9.50
CA GLN A 404 -5.14 19.75 9.02
C GLN A 404 -6.59 19.50 9.47
N PRO A 405 -7.18 20.38 10.28
CA PRO A 405 -8.60 20.31 10.56
C PRO A 405 -9.35 20.32 9.23
N GLN A 406 -10.11 19.27 8.89
CA GLN A 406 -11.25 19.45 7.98
C GLN A 406 -12.30 20.27 8.75
N SER A 407 -12.00 21.56 8.90
CA SER A 407 -12.91 22.55 9.44
C SER A 407 -13.81 23.00 8.30
N LEU A 408 -15.00 22.43 8.23
CA LEU A 408 -16.29 22.99 7.79
C LEU A 408 -17.24 21.81 7.55
N GLY A 409 -18.51 21.92 7.96
CA GLY A 409 -19.51 20.89 7.65
C GLY A 409 -19.60 20.69 6.14
N VAL A 410 -19.83 19.44 5.72
CA VAL A 410 -19.85 19.08 4.30
C VAL A 410 -21.14 19.60 3.68
N PRO A 411 -21.09 20.51 2.68
CA PRO A 411 -22.29 21.01 2.03
C PRO A 411 -23.02 19.86 1.30
N PRO A 412 -24.36 19.77 1.40
CA PRO A 412 -25.12 18.81 0.60
C PRO A 412 -24.85 18.98 -0.90
N GLY A 413 -24.61 17.87 -1.60
CA GLY A 413 -24.31 17.85 -3.03
C GLY A 413 -22.84 18.10 -3.37
N SER A 414 -21.95 18.16 -2.38
CA SER A 414 -20.50 18.23 -2.60
C SER A 414 -19.91 16.92 -3.11
N LYS A 415 -20.68 15.81 -3.01
CA LYS A 415 -20.26 14.47 -3.45
C LYS A 415 -19.01 14.01 -2.69
N GLN A 416 -19.07 14.17 -1.37
CA GLN A 416 -18.01 13.78 -0.46
C GLN A 416 -17.91 12.26 -0.45
N GLU A 417 -16.92 11.75 -1.16
CA GLU A 417 -16.59 10.33 -1.18
C GLU A 417 -16.19 9.85 0.23
N SER A 418 -16.72 8.69 0.63
CA SER A 418 -16.39 8.01 1.89
C SER A 418 -16.32 6.50 1.66
N VAL A 419 -15.31 5.84 2.23
CA VAL A 419 -15.06 4.41 2.00
C VAL A 419 -14.54 3.70 3.25
N LEU A 420 -15.09 2.51 3.50
CA LEU A 420 -14.56 1.55 4.46
C LEU A 420 -14.05 0.32 3.71
N GLN A 421 -12.74 0.08 3.72
CA GLN A 421 -12.10 -1.01 2.97
C GLN A 421 -11.72 -2.15 3.90
N TYR A 422 -11.95 -3.40 3.47
CA TYR A 422 -11.37 -4.56 4.14
C TYR A 422 -9.89 -4.63 3.78
N HIS A 423 -9.04 -4.79 4.79
CA HIS A 423 -7.59 -4.63 4.66
C HIS A 423 -6.93 -5.65 3.71
N ARG A 424 -7.53 -6.84 3.55
CA ARG A 424 -7.00 -7.92 2.72
C ARG A 424 -7.82 -8.03 1.42
N PRO A 425 -7.23 -7.76 0.24
CA PRO A 425 -7.92 -7.87 -1.04
C PRO A 425 -8.46 -9.27 -1.32
N MET A 426 -9.38 -9.39 -2.27
CA MET A 426 -9.79 -10.70 -2.82
C MET A 426 -8.70 -11.23 -3.77
N LEU A 427 -7.65 -11.84 -3.19
CA LEU A 427 -6.49 -12.39 -3.90
C LEU A 427 -6.82 -13.65 -4.70
N GLU A 428 -7.92 -14.30 -4.36
CA GLU A 428 -8.45 -15.50 -4.99
C GLU A 428 -9.85 -15.25 -5.54
N ASP A 429 -10.33 -16.20 -6.35
CA ASP A 429 -11.74 -16.29 -6.69
C ASP A 429 -12.58 -16.53 -5.42
N GLY A 430 -13.80 -16.03 -5.41
CA GLY A 430 -14.63 -16.07 -4.21
C GLY A 430 -15.77 -15.07 -4.24
N GLU A 431 -16.48 -14.98 -3.13
CA GLU A 431 -17.60 -14.07 -2.95
C GLU A 431 -17.61 -13.39 -1.58
N ILE A 432 -17.98 -12.12 -1.58
CA ILE A 432 -18.35 -11.38 -0.37
C ILE A 432 -19.86 -11.13 -0.43
N ALA A 433 -20.57 -11.68 0.53
CA ALA A 433 -22.01 -11.50 0.70
C ALA A 433 -22.29 -10.63 1.92
N TYR A 434 -23.26 -9.74 1.82
CA TYR A 434 -23.68 -8.91 2.95
C TYR A 434 -25.13 -8.45 2.82
N GLU A 435 -25.70 -7.99 3.91
CA GLU A 435 -27.00 -7.31 3.92
C GLU A 435 -26.81 -5.81 4.16
N PHE A 436 -27.57 -4.99 3.45
CA PHE A 436 -27.62 -3.56 3.67
C PHE A 436 -29.05 -3.06 3.77
N TYR A 437 -29.30 -2.09 4.65
CA TYR A 437 -30.61 -1.46 4.72
C TYR A 437 -30.72 -0.39 3.63
N TYR A 438 -31.84 -0.35 2.92
CA TYR A 438 -32.10 0.64 1.88
C TYR A 438 -33.29 1.51 2.24
N GLU A 439 -33.07 2.82 2.37
CA GLU A 439 -34.12 3.84 2.42
C GLU A 439 -33.81 4.88 1.33
N PRO A 440 -34.68 5.03 0.31
CA PRO A 440 -34.41 5.92 -0.82
C PRO A 440 -34.00 7.33 -0.40
N GLY A 441 -32.82 7.76 -0.87
CA GLY A 441 -32.26 9.10 -0.60
C GLY A 441 -31.78 9.34 0.84
N LYS A 442 -31.75 8.32 1.70
CA LYS A 442 -31.26 8.46 3.09
C LYS A 442 -30.27 7.40 3.50
N VAL A 443 -30.55 6.13 3.24
CA VAL A 443 -29.70 5.00 3.64
C VAL A 443 -29.37 4.17 2.42
N LEU A 444 -28.09 4.11 2.06
CA LEU A 444 -27.62 3.34 0.92
C LEU A 444 -26.12 3.08 1.05
N VAL A 445 -25.69 1.94 0.53
CA VAL A 445 -24.27 1.60 0.37
C VAL A 445 -24.04 1.06 -1.03
N HIS A 446 -22.86 1.33 -1.55
CA HIS A 446 -22.39 0.83 -2.83
C HIS A 446 -21.19 -0.09 -2.57
N PRO A 447 -21.12 -1.28 -3.18
CA PRO A 447 -19.89 -2.06 -3.13
C PRO A 447 -18.80 -1.31 -3.92
N ALA A 448 -17.60 -1.32 -3.36
CA ALA A 448 -16.39 -0.88 -4.04
C ALA A 448 -15.42 -2.06 -4.15
N LEU A 449 -14.65 -2.07 -5.24
CA LEU A 449 -13.54 -2.98 -5.45
C LEU A 449 -12.34 -2.16 -5.92
N ASP A 450 -11.38 -1.94 -5.02
CA ASP A 450 -10.34 -0.91 -5.16
C ASP A 450 -11.01 0.47 -5.33
N ARG A 451 -10.67 1.23 -6.38
CA ARG A 451 -11.31 2.53 -6.69
C ARG A 451 -12.58 2.42 -7.53
N LEU A 452 -12.95 1.21 -7.94
CA LEU A 452 -14.10 0.98 -8.78
C LEU A 452 -15.34 0.77 -7.91
N THR A 453 -16.27 1.72 -7.95
CA THR A 453 -17.52 1.67 -7.20
C THR A 453 -18.69 1.36 -8.13
N PHE A 454 -19.57 0.45 -7.68
CA PHE A 454 -20.81 0.13 -8.39
C PHE A 454 -21.97 0.86 -7.73
N LEU A 455 -22.28 2.06 -8.23
CA LEU A 455 -23.40 2.86 -7.74
C LEU A 455 -24.73 2.15 -8.04
N LEU A 456 -25.42 1.75 -6.99
CA LEU A 456 -26.73 1.09 -7.03
C LEU A 456 -27.83 2.15 -7.03
N ALA A 457 -28.65 2.20 -8.05
CA ALA A 457 -29.82 3.08 -8.11
C ALA A 457 -31.03 2.31 -8.66
N PRO A 458 -32.28 2.75 -8.41
CA PRO A 458 -33.47 2.07 -8.92
C PRO A 458 -33.42 1.77 -10.43
N GLU A 459 -32.82 2.66 -11.22
CA GLU A 459 -32.66 2.56 -12.68
C GLU A 459 -31.50 1.68 -13.17
N GLY A 460 -30.74 1.06 -12.26
CA GLY A 460 -29.63 0.17 -12.59
C GLY A 460 -28.32 0.54 -11.93
N VAL A 461 -27.27 -0.22 -12.26
CA VAL A 461 -25.91 0.03 -11.77
C VAL A 461 -25.20 1.06 -12.66
N GLN A 462 -24.53 2.02 -12.03
CA GLN A 462 -23.58 2.95 -12.67
C GLN A 462 -22.16 2.70 -12.12
N ILE A 463 -21.15 3.04 -12.91
CA ILE A 463 -19.75 2.92 -12.51
C ILE A 463 -19.22 4.28 -12.10
N HIS A 464 -18.67 4.35 -10.89
CA HIS A 464 -17.97 5.51 -10.37
C HIS A 464 -16.51 5.14 -10.09
N TRP A 465 -15.60 6.03 -10.49
CA TRP A 465 -14.18 5.92 -10.15
C TRP A 465 -13.87 6.88 -9.01
N MET A 466 -13.54 6.32 -7.84
CA MET A 466 -13.18 7.09 -6.66
C MET A 466 -11.98 8.00 -6.97
N THR A 467 -12.06 9.27 -6.56
CA THR A 467 -10.97 10.23 -6.74
C THR A 467 -9.92 10.13 -5.62
N ASP A 468 -8.82 10.86 -5.75
CA ASP A 468 -7.89 11.13 -4.62
C ASP A 468 -8.30 12.37 -3.81
N ASP A 469 -9.58 12.78 -3.80
CA ASP A 469 -10.04 14.00 -3.15
C ASP A 469 -9.20 15.22 -3.63
N LYS A 470 -8.82 16.14 -2.73
CA LYS A 470 -7.92 17.28 -3.00
C LYS A 470 -6.55 16.92 -3.58
N HIS A 471 -6.18 15.63 -3.59
CA HIS A 471 -4.93 15.13 -4.15
C HIS A 471 -5.09 14.61 -5.59
N ASP A 472 -6.30 14.58 -6.14
CA ASP A 472 -6.55 14.06 -7.49
C ASP A 472 -5.86 14.90 -8.58
N ARG A 473 -5.17 14.19 -9.48
CA ARG A 473 -4.44 14.77 -10.61
C ARG A 473 -5.00 14.36 -11.96
N THR A 474 -6.10 13.62 -11.97
CA THR A 474 -6.71 13.06 -13.19
C THR A 474 -7.69 14.03 -13.84
N GLY A 475 -8.19 15.00 -13.06
CA GLY A 475 -9.24 15.92 -13.50
C GLY A 475 -10.64 15.29 -13.50
N LEU A 476 -10.80 14.10 -12.91
CA LEU A 476 -12.11 13.49 -12.69
C LEU A 476 -12.90 14.31 -11.65
N ALA A 477 -14.17 14.55 -11.94
CA ALA A 477 -15.08 15.14 -10.97
C ALA A 477 -15.46 14.10 -9.89
N PRO A 478 -15.68 14.49 -8.62
CA PRO A 478 -16.10 13.56 -7.56
C PRO A 478 -17.44 12.85 -7.83
N ASP A 479 -18.29 13.44 -8.68
CA ASP A 479 -19.57 12.89 -9.11
C ASP A 479 -19.49 12.07 -10.41
N ASN A 480 -18.28 11.75 -10.88
CA ASN A 480 -18.10 11.00 -12.11
C ASN A 480 -18.87 9.68 -12.04
N ALA A 481 -19.75 9.47 -13.01
CA ALA A 481 -20.53 8.25 -13.12
C ALA A 481 -20.73 7.89 -14.61
N THR A 482 -20.59 6.62 -14.94
CA THR A 482 -20.74 6.10 -16.30
C THR A 482 -21.72 4.94 -16.33
N ILE A 483 -22.61 4.93 -17.31
CA ILE A 483 -23.51 3.81 -17.56
C ILE A 483 -22.87 2.88 -18.58
N GLU A 484 -22.81 1.58 -18.26
CA GLU A 484 -22.31 0.55 -19.15
C GLU A 484 -23.42 -0.47 -19.47
N PRO A 485 -24.29 -0.21 -20.46
CA PRO A 485 -25.50 -1.01 -20.68
C PRO A 485 -25.23 -2.48 -20.97
N ARG A 486 -24.09 -2.80 -21.61
CA ARG A 486 -23.70 -4.18 -21.93
C ARG A 486 -23.38 -5.03 -20.69
N ASN A 487 -22.96 -4.37 -19.62
CA ASN A 487 -22.55 -4.99 -18.36
C ASN A 487 -23.70 -5.10 -17.35
N ARG A 488 -24.78 -4.31 -17.52
CA ARG A 488 -26.03 -4.48 -16.78
C ARG A 488 -26.69 -5.81 -17.16
N LYS A 489 -27.14 -6.55 -16.14
CA LYS A 489 -27.82 -7.85 -16.26
C LYS A 489 -29.16 -7.79 -15.53
N GLY A 490 -30.02 -8.77 -15.79
CA GLY A 490 -31.31 -8.87 -15.12
C GLY A 490 -32.30 -7.76 -15.53
N PRO A 491 -33.27 -7.42 -14.67
CA PRO A 491 -34.31 -6.44 -14.96
C PRO A 491 -33.77 -5.01 -15.10
N THR A 492 -34.48 -4.17 -15.86
CA THR A 492 -34.11 -2.75 -16.05
C THR A 492 -34.09 -1.97 -14.72
N ALA A 493 -35.08 -2.23 -13.86
CA ALA A 493 -35.09 -1.69 -12.51
C ALA A 493 -34.39 -2.67 -11.57
N LEU A 494 -33.52 -2.18 -10.69
CA LEU A 494 -32.89 -3.04 -9.69
C LEU A 494 -33.96 -3.59 -8.74
N PRO A 495 -33.87 -4.87 -8.32
CA PRO A 495 -34.79 -5.48 -7.38
C PRO A 495 -34.56 -5.00 -5.92
N LEU A 496 -34.37 -3.70 -5.73
CA LEU A 496 -34.22 -3.06 -4.42
C LEU A 496 -35.55 -3.05 -3.66
N GLN A 497 -35.50 -3.46 -2.40
CA GLN A 497 -36.62 -3.41 -1.46
C GLN A 497 -36.47 -2.17 -0.58
N ALA A 498 -37.31 -1.16 -0.80
CA ALA A 498 -37.27 0.08 -0.03
C ALA A 498 -37.75 -0.15 1.41
N ASN A 499 -37.10 0.53 2.36
CA ASN A 499 -37.30 0.40 3.81
C ASN A 499 -37.12 -1.04 4.31
N ALA A 500 -36.17 -1.77 3.71
CA ALA A 500 -35.90 -3.16 4.01
C ALA A 500 -34.41 -3.49 3.89
N TRP A 501 -34.03 -4.62 4.47
CA TRP A 501 -32.72 -5.23 4.27
C TRP A 501 -32.67 -5.90 2.89
N ASN A 502 -31.61 -5.60 2.15
CA ASN A 502 -31.33 -6.15 0.83
C ASN A 502 -30.04 -6.97 0.92
N ARG A 503 -29.99 -8.12 0.24
CA ARG A 503 -28.80 -8.97 0.20
C ARG A 503 -28.03 -8.74 -1.09
N LEU A 504 -26.75 -8.40 -0.98
CA LEU A 504 -25.83 -8.29 -2.10
C LEU A 504 -24.75 -9.37 -2.02
N VAL A 505 -24.38 -9.93 -3.17
CA VAL A 505 -23.19 -10.76 -3.35
C VAL A 505 -22.32 -10.13 -4.43
N LEU A 506 -21.09 -9.80 -4.07
CA LEU A 506 -20.02 -9.48 -5.01
C LEU A 506 -19.16 -10.74 -5.17
N ALA A 507 -19.07 -11.28 -6.38
CA ALA A 507 -18.30 -12.47 -6.67
C ALA A 507 -17.23 -12.21 -7.75
N LEU A 508 -16.05 -12.78 -7.54
CA LEU A 508 -14.93 -12.79 -8.47
C LEU A 508 -14.71 -14.20 -9.03
N LYS A 509 -14.54 -14.27 -10.35
CA LYS A 509 -14.09 -15.47 -11.06
C LYS A 509 -13.09 -15.07 -12.14
N GLY A 510 -11.82 -15.41 -11.96
CA GLY A 510 -10.74 -14.84 -12.74
C GLY A 510 -10.73 -13.31 -12.60
N ASP A 511 -10.77 -12.59 -13.71
CA ASP A 511 -10.87 -11.11 -13.74
C ASP A 511 -12.30 -10.60 -13.89
N THR A 512 -13.31 -11.47 -13.85
CA THR A 512 -14.71 -11.06 -13.97
C THR A 512 -15.32 -10.85 -12.59
N VAL A 513 -15.90 -9.66 -12.38
CA VAL A 513 -16.72 -9.34 -11.21
C VAL A 513 -18.20 -9.43 -11.57
N SER A 514 -19.00 -9.95 -10.65
CA SER A 514 -20.46 -10.03 -10.77
C SER A 514 -21.15 -9.56 -9.49
N LEU A 515 -22.30 -8.90 -9.65
CA LEU A 515 -23.16 -8.45 -8.55
C LEU A 515 -24.52 -9.14 -8.63
N THR A 516 -24.87 -9.83 -7.55
CA THR A 516 -26.19 -10.43 -7.37
C THR A 516 -26.92 -9.71 -6.24
N LEU A 517 -28.04 -9.06 -6.55
CA LEU A 517 -28.87 -8.32 -5.61
C LEU A 517 -30.21 -9.05 -5.45
N ASN A 518 -30.56 -9.43 -4.21
CA ASN A 518 -31.77 -10.17 -3.89
C ASN A 518 -31.99 -11.34 -4.86
N GLU A 519 -30.97 -12.20 -4.97
CA GLU A 519 -30.93 -13.42 -5.80
C GLU A 519 -30.94 -13.18 -7.32
N THR A 520 -30.93 -11.92 -7.77
CA THR A 520 -30.90 -11.57 -9.19
C THR A 520 -29.53 -11.04 -9.59
N LEU A 521 -28.90 -11.64 -10.61
CA LEU A 521 -27.70 -11.08 -11.23
C LEU A 521 -28.04 -9.75 -11.90
N VAL A 522 -27.49 -8.65 -11.38
CA VAL A 522 -27.78 -7.28 -11.84
C VAL A 522 -26.64 -6.64 -12.63
N TYR A 523 -25.41 -7.15 -12.47
CA TYR A 523 -24.25 -6.59 -13.13
C TYR A 523 -23.12 -7.61 -13.29
N GLN A 524 -22.38 -7.54 -14.39
CA GLN A 524 -21.19 -8.34 -14.63
C GLN A 524 -20.24 -7.63 -15.58
N ARG A 525 -18.96 -7.55 -15.24
CA ARG A 525 -17.92 -6.96 -16.08
C ARG A 525 -16.55 -7.57 -15.82
N ASP A 526 -15.63 -7.39 -16.76
CA ASP A 526 -14.22 -7.66 -16.52
C ASP A 526 -13.56 -6.47 -15.80
N LEU A 527 -12.63 -6.77 -14.92
CA LEU A 527 -11.80 -5.82 -14.20
C LEU A 527 -10.60 -5.40 -15.04
N GLU A 528 -10.17 -4.15 -14.85
CA GLU A 528 -8.88 -3.69 -15.31
C GLU A 528 -7.76 -4.47 -14.62
N LEU A 529 -6.66 -4.72 -15.32
CA LEU A 529 -5.45 -5.30 -14.74
C LEU A 529 -4.95 -4.49 -13.53
N THR A 530 -5.28 -3.20 -13.49
CA THR A 530 -4.85 -2.29 -12.42
C THR A 530 -5.72 -2.32 -11.18
N ASN A 531 -6.85 -3.04 -11.19
CA ASN A 531 -7.71 -3.17 -10.03
C ASN A 531 -7.05 -4.06 -8.97
N GLN A 532 -6.86 -3.53 -7.75
CA GLN A 532 -6.18 -4.26 -6.68
C GLN A 532 -7.07 -5.24 -5.90
N ARG A 533 -8.37 -5.27 -6.21
CA ARG A 533 -9.39 -6.17 -5.62
C ARG A 533 -9.67 -5.94 -4.14
N ASN A 534 -9.43 -4.73 -3.64
CA ASN A 534 -9.76 -4.34 -2.27
C ASN A 534 -11.26 -4.13 -2.11
N PHE A 535 -11.96 -5.04 -1.45
CA PHE A 535 -13.38 -4.86 -1.17
C PHE A 535 -13.62 -3.67 -0.23
N GLY A 536 -14.63 -2.85 -0.52
CA GLY A 536 -15.05 -1.76 0.32
C GLY A 536 -16.54 -1.47 0.30
N LEU A 537 -16.97 -0.71 1.32
CA LEU A 537 -18.30 -0.13 1.43
C LEU A 537 -18.18 1.36 1.17
N PHE A 538 -18.84 1.84 0.12
CA PHE A 538 -18.77 3.23 -0.32
C PHE A 538 -20.13 3.92 -0.17
N HIS A 539 -20.11 5.21 0.14
CA HIS A 539 -21.24 6.12 -0.04
C HIS A 539 -20.77 7.56 -0.23
N TYR A 540 -21.65 8.41 -0.74
CA TYR A 540 -21.47 9.86 -0.64
C TYR A 540 -21.94 10.31 0.75
N ALA A 541 -20.98 10.70 1.60
CA ALA A 541 -21.23 11.03 2.99
C ALA A 541 -22.07 12.31 3.17
N ASP A 542 -22.16 13.16 2.16
CA ASP A 542 -23.06 14.32 2.14
C ASP A 542 -24.49 14.00 1.71
N GLU A 543 -24.80 12.74 1.36
CA GLU A 543 -26.11 12.35 0.83
C GLU A 543 -26.78 11.27 1.67
N THR A 544 -26.03 10.27 2.13
CA THR A 544 -26.61 9.07 2.74
C THR A 544 -25.84 8.63 3.98
N GLU A 545 -26.50 7.88 4.85
CA GLU A 545 -25.86 7.02 5.85
C GLU A 545 -25.77 5.57 5.34
N VAL A 546 -24.93 4.77 5.97
CA VAL A 546 -24.73 3.35 5.65
C VAL A 546 -25.14 2.49 6.83
N ARG A 547 -25.85 1.40 6.56
CA ARG A 547 -26.18 0.34 7.52
C ARG A 547 -25.97 -1.03 6.89
N VAL A 548 -24.93 -1.74 7.31
CA VAL A 548 -24.50 -3.03 6.75
C VAL A 548 -24.34 -4.07 7.85
N ARG A 549 -24.74 -5.31 7.61
CA ARG A 549 -24.52 -6.42 8.54
C ARG A 549 -24.25 -7.71 7.79
N ASN A 550 -23.89 -8.76 8.54
CA ASN A 550 -23.71 -10.11 8.01
C ASN A 550 -22.73 -10.16 6.83
N VAL A 551 -21.60 -9.45 6.93
CA VAL A 551 -20.57 -9.46 5.89
C VAL A 551 -19.79 -10.77 6.00
N VAL A 552 -19.90 -11.63 4.99
CA VAL A 552 -19.29 -12.95 4.93
C VAL A 552 -18.41 -13.06 3.70
N TYR A 553 -17.17 -13.47 3.87
CA TYR A 553 -16.23 -13.75 2.79
C TYR A 553 -15.98 -15.25 2.65
N ARG A 554 -16.22 -15.79 1.45
CA ARG A 554 -15.84 -17.14 1.04
C ARG A 554 -14.86 -17.03 -0.12
N GLY A 555 -13.71 -17.66 -0.03
CA GLY A 555 -12.71 -17.64 -1.09
C GLY A 555 -12.16 -19.03 -1.36
N ASP A 556 -11.65 -19.19 -2.57
CA ASP A 556 -10.97 -20.39 -3.06
C ASP A 556 -9.49 -20.40 -2.62
N TRP A 557 -9.24 -20.04 -1.37
CA TRP A 557 -7.89 -20.07 -0.80
C TRP A 557 -7.39 -21.51 -0.63
N PRO A 558 -6.06 -21.72 -0.55
CA PRO A 558 -5.48 -23.04 -0.36
C PRO A 558 -6.05 -23.76 0.86
N ARG A 559 -6.23 -25.08 0.75
CA ARG A 559 -6.81 -25.94 1.80
C ARG A 559 -5.76 -26.78 2.55
N SER A 560 -4.48 -26.50 2.31
CA SER A 560 -3.36 -27.22 2.94
C SER A 560 -2.23 -26.26 3.29
N LEU A 561 -1.53 -26.52 4.40
CA LEU A 561 -0.45 -25.67 4.87
C LEU A 561 0.93 -26.30 4.66
N PRO A 562 1.93 -25.50 4.26
CA PRO A 562 3.32 -25.89 4.23
C PRO A 562 3.97 -25.89 5.63
N MET A 563 3.68 -26.92 6.44
CA MET A 563 4.17 -27.02 7.82
C MET A 563 5.69 -27.24 7.90
N ASP A 564 6.30 -26.71 8.97
CA ASP A 564 7.68 -26.98 9.41
C ASP A 564 8.79 -26.73 8.36
N ARG A 565 8.51 -25.89 7.36
CA ARG A 565 9.47 -25.44 6.37
C ARG A 565 9.54 -23.92 6.35
N ASP A 566 10.64 -23.39 5.82
CA ASP A 566 10.78 -21.96 5.58
C ASP A 566 9.82 -21.53 4.45
N LEU A 567 8.87 -20.65 4.78
CA LEU A 567 7.84 -20.16 3.86
C LEU A 567 8.36 -19.11 2.87
N LEU A 568 9.56 -18.59 3.10
CA LEU A 568 10.22 -17.61 2.23
C LEU A 568 11.33 -18.25 1.39
N ALA A 569 11.64 -19.52 1.62
CA ALA A 569 12.59 -20.26 0.81
C ALA A 569 11.96 -20.69 -0.52
N ALA A 570 12.78 -20.71 -1.58
CA ALA A 570 12.36 -21.29 -2.85
C ALA A 570 11.97 -22.76 -2.64
N PRO A 571 10.92 -23.27 -3.31
CA PRO A 571 10.57 -24.67 -3.23
C PRO A 571 11.77 -25.53 -3.64
N SER A 572 12.17 -26.45 -2.77
CA SER A 572 13.24 -27.42 -3.01
C SER A 572 12.79 -28.41 -4.08
N GLY A 573 12.93 -28.04 -5.36
CA GLY A 573 12.54 -28.90 -6.49
C GLY A 573 12.47 -28.20 -7.85
N SER A 574 13.62 -27.83 -8.43
CA SER A 574 13.83 -27.77 -9.88
C SER A 574 15.33 -27.70 -10.20
N ASN A 575 16.06 -28.76 -9.82
CA ASN A 575 17.35 -29.05 -10.45
C ASN A 575 17.07 -29.89 -11.71
N GLY A 576 17.41 -29.34 -12.89
CA GLY A 576 17.27 -29.95 -14.22
C GLY A 576 15.87 -29.73 -14.79
N GLU A 577 15.68 -29.03 -15.90
CA GLU A 577 16.41 -29.09 -17.16
C GLU A 577 16.75 -27.68 -17.67
N LYS A 578 17.96 -27.51 -18.21
CA LYS A 578 18.25 -26.38 -19.10
C LYS A 578 17.49 -26.60 -20.43
N PRO A 579 17.00 -25.55 -21.08
CA PRO A 579 16.59 -25.65 -22.49
C PRO A 579 17.76 -26.07 -23.38
#